data_AF-A0A1H0RWN1-F1
#
_entry.id   AF-A0A1H0RWN1-F1
#
_cell.length_a   1.000
_cell.length_b   1.000
_cell.length_c   1.000
_cell.angle_alpha   90.00
_cell.angle_beta   90.00
_cell.angle_gamma   90.00
#
_symmetry.space_group_name_H-M   'P 1'
#
loop_
_entity.id
_entity.type
_entity.pdbx_description
1 polymer ?
#
loop_
_entity_poly.entity_id
_entity_poly.type
_entity_poly.pdbx_seq_one_letter_code
_entity_poly.pdbx_strand_id
1 'polypeptide(L)'
;MSRRTTAFATLLATITLAVTGLSLAGPASAADRDGQCQSGEFCYYYNSNEAGSVSDFTDSLDDYGDTQPTCYEFKGAGNGQGVCVKNNAASVWNRTGKTVRIYYNSNFAGAHQDVAAGTKANLNATLKNNNASHQLLSTTTGCHTDGTNTTKPTSILVYRVQLGRVDRVAFKTYVENVLPNEWISSWPAESLSAGAMAVKSYGWYWALHSTRKTSWGACYDVRDDTGDQVYRPSSALSSTSAAVDRTWSTRMTRSGNILQAHYCSTTTACGAWVDGNWMSQYGSRDLAAGGSGYQAILRHYYSGIVLTS
;
A
#
# COMPACT_ATOMS: atom_id res chain seq x y z
N MET A 1 -90.47 13.70 8.21
CA MET A 1 -90.54 13.07 6.88
C MET A 1 -89.12 12.78 6.40
N SER A 2 -88.86 11.55 5.95
CA SER A 2 -87.75 11.06 5.10
C SER A 2 -86.31 11.52 5.40
N ARG A 3 -85.48 10.69 6.05
CA ARG A 3 -84.53 9.69 5.49
C ARG A 3 -83.35 10.24 4.66
N ARG A 4 -82.16 9.79 5.10
CA ARG A 4 -80.90 9.48 4.37
C ARG A 4 -79.74 10.50 4.38
N THR A 5 -78.80 10.23 5.30
CA THR A 5 -77.35 10.01 5.09
C THR A 5 -76.70 10.51 3.81
N THR A 6 -75.64 11.32 3.97
CA THR A 6 -74.45 11.25 3.09
C THR A 6 -73.19 11.55 3.88
N ALA A 7 -72.21 10.64 3.77
CA ALA A 7 -70.89 10.72 4.37
C ALA A 7 -70.01 11.73 3.61
N PHE A 8 -69.17 12.48 4.33
CA PHE A 8 -68.07 13.24 3.75
C PHE A 8 -66.74 12.61 4.19
N ALA A 9 -66.07 11.98 3.21
CA ALA A 9 -64.70 11.53 3.31
C ALA A 9 -63.76 12.72 3.02
N THR A 10 -62.92 13.07 3.98
CA THR A 10 -61.84 14.05 3.81
C THR A 10 -60.57 13.33 3.32
N LEU A 11 -60.18 13.61 2.08
CA LEU A 11 -58.88 13.24 1.51
C LEU A 11 -57.77 14.02 2.23
N LEU A 12 -56.88 13.34 2.95
CA LEU A 12 -55.55 13.87 3.29
C LEU A 12 -54.57 13.46 2.19
N ALA A 13 -54.02 14.43 1.46
CA ALA A 13 -52.91 14.23 0.54
C ALA A 13 -51.60 14.14 1.34
N THR A 14 -51.05 12.93 1.48
CA THR A 14 -49.71 12.71 2.04
C THR A 14 -48.65 12.97 0.96
N ILE A 15 -47.88 14.05 1.13
CA ILE A 15 -46.66 14.32 0.36
C ILE A 15 -45.57 13.39 0.88
N THR A 16 -45.18 12.37 0.10
CA THR A 16 -43.99 11.57 0.35
C THR A 16 -42.76 12.30 -0.18
N LEU A 17 -41.95 12.87 0.72
CA LEU A 17 -40.58 13.28 0.39
C LEU A 17 -39.73 12.02 0.20
N ALA A 18 -39.37 11.72 -1.05
CA ALA A 18 -38.33 10.74 -1.35
C ALA A 18 -36.97 11.34 -0.96
N VAL A 19 -36.42 10.93 0.18
CA VAL A 19 -35.03 11.22 0.54
C VAL A 19 -34.16 10.26 -0.28
N THR A 20 -33.61 10.76 -1.38
CA THR A 20 -32.51 10.11 -2.10
C THR A 20 -31.30 10.06 -1.16
N GLY A 21 -30.97 8.87 -0.66
CA GLY A 21 -29.79 8.65 0.17
C GLY A 21 -28.51 9.03 -0.59
N LEU A 22 -27.74 9.97 -0.03
CA LEU A 22 -26.36 10.16 -0.44
C LEU A 22 -25.56 8.93 0.02
N SER A 23 -25.19 8.07 -0.92
CA SER A 23 -24.16 7.06 -0.72
C SER A 23 -22.80 7.75 -0.62
N LEU A 24 -22.31 7.97 0.59
CA LEU A 24 -20.89 8.26 0.80
C LEU A 24 -20.13 6.96 0.47
N ALA A 25 -19.49 6.93 -0.70
CA ALA A 25 -18.59 5.84 -1.06
C ALA A 25 -17.42 5.82 -0.07
N GLY A 26 -17.39 4.81 0.81
CA GLY A 26 -16.20 4.49 1.60
C GLY A 26 -15.05 4.02 0.71
N PRO A 27 -13.82 3.91 1.25
CA PRO A 27 -12.67 3.47 0.47
C PRO A 27 -12.88 2.06 -0.07
N ALA A 28 -12.24 1.81 -1.20
CA ALA A 28 -12.31 0.59 -2.01
C ALA A 28 -12.22 -0.70 -1.18
N SER A 29 -13.07 -1.68 -1.55
CA SER A 29 -13.29 -2.97 -0.90
C SER A 29 -12.02 -3.66 -0.39
N ALA A 30 -11.82 -3.62 0.93
CA ALA A 30 -11.41 -4.83 1.63
C ALA A 30 -12.52 -5.87 1.39
N ALA A 31 -12.22 -7.17 1.30
CA ALA A 31 -13.30 -8.13 1.54
C ALA A 31 -13.99 -7.73 2.84
N ASP A 32 -15.32 -7.77 2.84
CA ASP A 32 -16.09 -7.46 4.03
C ASP A 32 -15.57 -8.39 5.13
N ARG A 33 -14.81 -7.84 6.09
CA ARG A 33 -14.33 -8.58 7.28
C ARG A 33 -15.53 -8.99 8.11
N ASP A 34 -16.21 -10.01 7.62
CA ASP A 34 -17.58 -10.40 7.93
C ASP A 34 -17.62 -11.64 8.83
N GLY A 35 -16.45 -12.21 9.14
CA GLY A 35 -16.36 -13.35 10.02
C GLY A 35 -16.86 -14.63 9.37
N GLN A 36 -16.77 -14.72 8.04
CA GLN A 36 -16.79 -15.98 7.30
C GLN A 36 -15.41 -16.20 6.68
N CYS A 37 -15.16 -17.41 6.14
CA CYS A 37 -13.90 -17.67 5.44
C CYS A 37 -14.20 -18.04 3.98
N GLN A 38 -14.11 -17.07 3.08
CA GLN A 38 -14.53 -17.15 1.68
C GLN A 38 -13.34 -17.54 0.79
N SER A 39 -13.65 -17.83 -0.48
CA SER A 39 -12.61 -17.99 -1.49
C SER A 39 -11.85 -16.68 -1.68
N GLY A 40 -10.52 -16.72 -1.67
CA GLY A 40 -9.68 -15.53 -1.78
C GLY A 40 -9.14 -14.98 -0.46
N GLU A 41 -9.59 -15.51 0.68
CA GLU A 41 -9.23 -15.01 2.01
C GLU A 41 -8.23 -15.91 2.75
N PHE A 42 -7.47 -15.28 3.64
CA PHE A 42 -6.71 -15.95 4.67
C PHE A 42 -7.40 -15.75 6.02
N CYS A 43 -7.71 -16.86 6.70
CA CYS A 43 -8.59 -16.83 7.86
C CYS A 43 -7.89 -17.37 9.09
N TYR A 44 -7.94 -16.62 10.20
CA TYR A 44 -7.54 -17.07 11.52
C TYR A 44 -8.74 -17.56 12.31
N TYR A 45 -8.51 -18.62 13.09
CA TYR A 45 -9.48 -19.18 14.01
C TYR A 45 -8.94 -19.13 15.44
N TYR A 46 -9.81 -18.76 16.37
CA TYR A 46 -9.47 -18.62 17.78
C TYR A 46 -9.05 -19.95 18.42
N ASN A 47 -9.63 -21.08 17.99
CA ASN A 47 -9.26 -22.41 18.48
C ASN A 47 -8.56 -23.25 17.41
N SER A 48 -7.98 -24.37 17.84
CA SER A 48 -7.37 -25.36 16.95
C SER A 48 -8.40 -26.06 16.08
N ASN A 49 -7.95 -26.61 14.94
CA ASN A 49 -8.77 -27.32 13.95
C ASN A 49 -9.88 -26.45 13.35
N GLU A 50 -9.56 -25.20 13.04
CA GLU A 50 -10.43 -24.20 12.42
C GLU A 50 -11.75 -24.00 13.17
N ALA A 51 -11.69 -24.04 14.51
CA ALA A 51 -12.84 -23.91 15.39
C ALA A 51 -12.88 -22.54 16.09
N GLY A 52 -14.06 -22.18 16.61
CA GLY A 52 -14.29 -20.90 17.28
C GLY A 52 -14.56 -19.77 16.28
N SER A 53 -14.46 -18.54 16.79
CA SER A 53 -14.64 -17.33 16.00
C SER A 53 -13.53 -17.18 14.97
N VAL A 54 -13.87 -16.58 13.82
CA VAL A 54 -12.98 -16.42 12.67
C VAL A 54 -12.72 -14.95 12.37
N SER A 55 -11.53 -14.68 11.87
CA SER A 55 -11.11 -13.40 11.31
C SER A 55 -10.52 -13.64 9.94
N ASP A 56 -11.02 -12.96 8.94
CA ASP A 56 -10.65 -13.08 7.53
C ASP A 56 -9.90 -11.85 7.00
N PHE A 57 -9.07 -12.07 5.98
CA PHE A 57 -8.14 -11.09 5.41
C PHE A 57 -7.87 -11.38 3.91
N THR A 58 -7.85 -10.35 3.07
CA THR A 58 -7.45 -10.45 1.64
C THR A 58 -6.02 -10.04 1.37
N ASP A 59 -5.41 -9.30 2.29
CA ASP A 59 -4.14 -8.62 2.09
C ASP A 59 -3.13 -8.96 3.17
N SER A 60 -1.86 -8.62 2.94
CA SER A 60 -0.83 -8.75 3.97
C SER A 60 -1.01 -7.67 5.03
N LEU A 61 -0.89 -8.04 6.31
CA LEU A 61 -0.95 -7.11 7.43
C LEU A 61 0.34 -7.20 8.24
N ASP A 62 1.04 -6.07 8.35
CA ASP A 62 2.27 -5.91 9.11
C ASP A 62 2.01 -5.74 10.63
N ASP A 63 0.80 -5.38 11.05
CA ASP A 63 0.41 -5.41 12.46
C ASP A 63 -1.11 -5.66 12.63
N TYR A 64 -1.47 -6.54 13.57
CA TYR A 64 -2.86 -6.79 13.94
C TYR A 64 -3.41 -5.79 14.97
N GLY A 65 -2.56 -4.95 15.56
CA GLY A 65 -2.94 -4.07 16.66
C GLY A 65 -3.14 -4.83 17.97
N ASP A 66 -2.93 -4.14 19.09
CA ASP A 66 -2.88 -4.75 20.42
C ASP A 66 -4.24 -4.76 21.13
N THR A 67 -5.08 -3.74 20.92
CA THR A 67 -6.31 -3.53 21.69
C THR A 67 -7.45 -2.95 20.86
N GLN A 68 -8.67 -3.19 21.30
CA GLN A 68 -9.88 -2.54 20.79
C GLN A 68 -9.84 -1.02 21.06
N PRO A 69 -10.44 -0.19 20.19
CA PRO A 69 -11.21 -0.56 19.00
C PRO A 69 -10.37 -0.71 17.72
N THR A 70 -9.03 -0.66 17.82
CA THR A 70 -8.14 -0.53 16.66
C THR A 70 -7.51 -1.84 16.21
N CYS A 71 -7.56 -2.89 17.05
CA CYS A 71 -7.07 -4.20 16.67
C CYS A 71 -7.98 -4.90 15.66
N TYR A 72 -7.41 -5.82 14.88
CA TYR A 72 -8.17 -6.74 14.08
C TYR A 72 -8.73 -7.83 15.00
N GLU A 73 -10.04 -7.86 15.17
CA GLU A 73 -10.75 -8.81 16.04
C GLU A 73 -11.21 -10.07 15.30
N PHE A 74 -11.49 -11.15 16.04
CA PHE A 74 -12.30 -12.25 15.53
C PHE A 74 -13.77 -11.82 15.42
N LYS A 75 -14.27 -11.79 14.19
CA LYS A 75 -15.59 -11.25 13.81
C LYS A 75 -16.70 -12.29 13.86
N GLY A 76 -16.38 -13.53 13.47
CA GLY A 76 -17.37 -14.61 13.33
C GLY A 76 -18.04 -14.97 14.66
N ALA A 77 -19.20 -15.61 14.59
CA ALA A 77 -19.86 -16.10 15.80
C ALA A 77 -19.05 -17.23 16.45
N GLY A 78 -19.00 -17.25 17.78
CA GLY A 78 -18.43 -18.35 18.57
C GLY A 78 -17.36 -17.92 19.57
N ASN A 79 -16.70 -18.91 20.17
CA ASN A 79 -15.65 -18.67 21.18
C ASN A 79 -14.52 -17.82 20.58
N GLY A 80 -14.18 -16.72 21.25
CA GLY A 80 -13.17 -15.75 20.81
C GLY A 80 -13.73 -14.53 20.08
N GLN A 81 -15.04 -14.43 19.84
CA GLN A 81 -15.63 -13.27 19.17
C GLN A 81 -15.32 -11.96 19.91
N GLY A 82 -14.85 -10.94 19.17
CA GLY A 82 -14.45 -9.63 19.67
C GLY A 82 -13.04 -9.57 20.28
N VAL A 83 -12.36 -10.71 20.43
CA VAL A 83 -10.96 -10.75 20.90
C VAL A 83 -10.03 -10.35 19.75
N CYS A 84 -8.98 -9.57 20.05
CA CYS A 84 -7.95 -9.22 19.08
C CYS A 84 -7.22 -10.48 18.57
N VAL A 85 -6.99 -10.58 17.26
CA VAL A 85 -6.29 -11.71 16.62
C VAL A 85 -4.86 -11.86 17.14
N LYS A 86 -4.20 -10.74 17.45
CA LYS A 86 -2.83 -10.72 17.97
C LYS A 86 -2.72 -11.61 19.20
N ASN A 87 -1.79 -12.56 19.15
CA ASN A 87 -1.50 -13.51 20.22
C ASN A 87 -2.68 -14.38 20.67
N ASN A 88 -3.73 -14.52 19.86
CA ASN A 88 -4.92 -15.30 20.24
C ASN A 88 -5.37 -16.30 19.17
N ALA A 89 -4.67 -16.40 18.04
CA ALA A 89 -5.03 -17.37 17.00
C ALA A 89 -4.36 -18.73 17.23
N ALA A 90 -5.11 -19.79 16.97
CA ALA A 90 -4.65 -21.17 17.18
C ALA A 90 -4.61 -22.02 15.91
N SER A 91 -5.40 -21.67 14.89
CA SER A 91 -5.36 -22.33 13.58
C SER A 91 -5.79 -21.38 12.46
N VAL A 92 -5.59 -21.82 11.23
CA VAL A 92 -5.85 -21.02 10.04
C VAL A 92 -6.40 -21.84 8.89
N TRP A 93 -7.10 -21.16 7.98
CA TRP A 93 -7.41 -21.68 6.66
C TRP A 93 -6.95 -20.68 5.60
N ASN A 94 -6.03 -21.13 4.75
CA ASN A 94 -5.60 -20.35 3.59
C ASN A 94 -6.46 -20.67 2.38
N ARG A 95 -7.46 -19.83 2.10
CA ARG A 95 -8.28 -19.90 0.89
C ARG A 95 -7.81 -18.92 -0.19
N THR A 96 -6.63 -18.34 -0.03
CA THR A 96 -5.97 -17.53 -1.05
C THR A 96 -5.31 -18.42 -2.11
N GLY A 97 -4.88 -17.81 -3.23
CA GLY A 97 -4.04 -18.46 -4.23
C GLY A 97 -2.54 -18.43 -3.94
N LYS A 98 -2.12 -17.99 -2.75
CA LYS A 98 -0.72 -17.73 -2.37
C LYS A 98 -0.34 -18.52 -1.13
N THR A 99 0.95 -18.80 -0.92
CA THR A 99 1.43 -19.23 0.40
C THR A 99 1.33 -18.04 1.36
N VAL A 100 0.77 -18.24 2.54
CA VAL A 100 0.73 -17.21 3.58
C VAL A 100 1.75 -17.52 4.66
N ARG A 101 2.62 -16.56 4.94
CA ARG A 101 3.60 -16.62 6.03
C ARG A 101 3.08 -15.85 7.24
N ILE A 102 2.97 -16.52 8.37
CA ILE A 102 2.51 -15.96 9.65
C ILE A 102 3.74 -15.70 10.51
N TYR A 103 3.83 -14.52 11.11
CA TYR A 103 4.97 -14.09 11.90
C TYR A 103 4.62 -13.89 13.37
N TYR A 104 5.61 -14.17 14.22
CA TYR A 104 5.52 -14.01 15.66
C TYR A 104 5.39 -12.53 16.05
N ASN A 105 6.16 -11.64 15.41
CA ASN A 105 6.16 -10.20 15.69
C ASN A 105 5.45 -9.41 14.59
N SER A 106 5.06 -8.18 14.92
CA SER A 106 4.66 -7.17 13.93
C SER A 106 5.83 -6.85 13.00
N ASN A 107 5.55 -6.17 11.88
CA ASN A 107 6.50 -5.82 10.82
C ASN A 107 7.14 -7.04 10.12
N PHE A 108 6.41 -8.16 10.00
CA PHE A 108 6.89 -9.39 9.35
C PHE A 108 8.17 -9.96 9.95
N ALA A 109 8.29 -9.94 11.27
CA ALA A 109 9.54 -10.26 11.97
C ALA A 109 9.44 -11.50 12.88
N GLY A 110 10.59 -12.08 13.20
CA GLY A 110 10.71 -13.20 14.13
C GLY A 110 10.43 -14.58 13.51
N ALA A 111 10.12 -15.54 14.38
CA ALA A 111 9.74 -16.89 13.97
C ALA A 111 8.49 -16.86 13.09
N HIS A 112 8.39 -17.80 12.15
CA HIS A 112 7.28 -17.85 11.21
C HIS A 112 6.82 -19.26 10.90
N GLN A 113 5.60 -19.34 10.36
CA GLN A 113 5.03 -20.57 9.79
C GLN A 113 4.38 -20.26 8.44
N ASP A 114 4.69 -21.08 7.44
CA ASP A 114 4.09 -20.99 6.11
C ASP A 114 2.90 -21.94 5.98
N VAL A 115 1.83 -21.43 5.37
CA VAL A 115 0.61 -22.17 5.07
C VAL A 115 0.37 -22.09 3.59
N ALA A 116 0.52 -23.22 2.90
CA ALA A 116 0.36 -23.31 1.45
C ALA A 116 -1.06 -22.88 1.01
N ALA A 117 -1.18 -22.45 -0.24
CA ALA A 117 -2.48 -22.12 -0.83
C ALA A 117 -3.45 -23.31 -0.72
N GLY A 118 -4.69 -23.03 -0.31
CA GLY A 118 -5.76 -24.02 -0.19
C GLY A 118 -5.72 -24.90 1.07
N THR A 119 -4.73 -24.76 1.95
CA THR A 119 -4.57 -25.67 3.10
C THR A 119 -5.09 -25.10 4.42
N LYS A 120 -5.46 -26.02 5.31
CA LYS A 120 -5.80 -25.77 6.72
C LYS A 120 -4.64 -26.19 7.60
N ALA A 121 -4.40 -25.47 8.68
CA ALA A 121 -3.32 -25.83 9.60
C ALA A 121 -3.57 -25.31 11.02
N ASN A 122 -3.23 -26.13 12.01
CA ASN A 122 -2.94 -25.64 13.34
C ASN A 122 -1.62 -24.84 13.33
N LEU A 123 -1.60 -23.74 14.08
CA LEU A 123 -0.35 -23.06 14.35
C LEU A 123 0.54 -23.93 15.24
N ASN A 124 1.83 -23.96 14.93
CA ASN A 124 2.82 -24.69 15.68
C ASN A 124 2.99 -24.10 17.10
N ALA A 125 3.72 -24.79 17.96
CA ALA A 125 3.90 -24.39 19.36
C ALA A 125 4.50 -22.98 19.53
N THR A 126 5.26 -22.48 18.56
CA THR A 126 5.86 -21.14 18.59
C THR A 126 4.87 -20.06 18.21
N LEU A 127 3.97 -20.31 17.25
CA LEU A 127 3.08 -19.30 16.68
C LEU A 127 1.66 -19.34 17.25
N LYS A 128 1.23 -20.48 17.80
CA LYS A 128 -0.08 -20.60 18.45
C LYS A 128 -0.15 -19.61 19.61
N ASN A 129 -1.14 -18.73 19.57
CA ASN A 129 -1.35 -17.64 20.51
C ASN A 129 -0.15 -16.68 20.62
N ASN A 130 0.68 -16.58 19.59
CA ASN A 130 1.85 -15.70 19.56
C ASN A 130 2.12 -15.19 18.14
N ASN A 131 1.08 -14.68 17.47
CA ASN A 131 1.13 -14.19 16.10
C ASN A 131 0.77 -12.70 16.07
N ALA A 132 1.45 -11.92 15.23
CA ALA A 132 1.25 -10.47 15.17
C ALA A 132 1.26 -9.85 13.77
N SER A 133 1.70 -10.58 12.73
CA SER A 133 1.60 -10.14 11.33
C SER A 133 1.58 -11.32 10.36
N HIS A 134 1.13 -11.10 9.12
CA HIS A 134 1.18 -12.11 8.06
C HIS A 134 1.37 -11.52 6.67
N GLN A 135 2.02 -12.30 5.81
CA GLN A 135 2.31 -11.92 4.44
C GLN A 135 1.82 -12.97 3.46
N LEU A 136 1.01 -12.54 2.49
CA LEU A 136 0.68 -13.34 1.31
C LEU A 136 1.91 -13.33 0.39
N LEU A 137 2.67 -14.43 0.39
CA LEU A 137 3.88 -14.56 -0.40
C LEU A 137 3.51 -14.60 -1.89
N SER A 138 4.03 -13.63 -2.64
CA SER A 138 3.94 -13.66 -4.09
C SER A 138 4.77 -14.83 -4.62
N THR A 139 4.19 -15.62 -5.53
CA THR A 139 4.90 -16.64 -6.33
C THR A 139 5.74 -16.01 -7.45
N THR A 140 6.10 -14.72 -7.35
CA THR A 140 6.94 -14.08 -8.36
C THR A 140 8.24 -14.86 -8.47
N THR A 141 8.40 -15.49 -9.64
CA THR A 141 9.58 -16.27 -9.97
C THR A 141 10.67 -15.27 -10.29
N GLY A 142 11.37 -14.78 -9.27
CA GLY A 142 12.37 -13.71 -9.39
C GLY A 142 12.23 -12.65 -8.30
N CYS A 143 13.13 -11.66 -8.31
CA CYS A 143 13.19 -10.62 -7.28
C CYS A 143 12.27 -9.42 -7.53
N HIS A 144 11.30 -9.53 -8.44
CA HIS A 144 10.38 -8.45 -8.80
C HIS A 144 9.05 -8.55 -8.04
N THR A 145 8.36 -7.41 -7.96
CA THR A 145 7.04 -7.25 -7.33
C THR A 145 5.90 -7.40 -8.35
N ASP A 146 4.67 -7.08 -7.97
CA ASP A 146 3.47 -7.22 -8.79
C ASP A 146 3.19 -6.05 -9.74
N GLY A 147 4.06 -5.03 -9.76
CA GLY A 147 3.93 -3.88 -10.66
C GLY A 147 4.10 -4.26 -12.13
N THR A 148 3.47 -3.48 -13.02
CA THR A 148 3.68 -3.55 -14.47
C THR A 148 3.96 -2.15 -15.01
N ASN A 149 4.25 -2.01 -16.30
CA ASN A 149 4.41 -0.68 -16.91
C ASN A 149 3.11 0.17 -16.86
N THR A 150 1.95 -0.45 -16.59
CA THR A 150 0.66 0.23 -16.52
C THR A 150 0.11 0.33 -15.11
N THR A 151 0.49 -0.58 -14.21
CA THR A 151 -0.04 -0.73 -12.86
C THR A 151 1.07 -0.56 -11.83
N LYS A 152 0.90 0.37 -10.88
CA LYS A 152 1.85 0.58 -9.77
C LYS A 152 1.96 -0.70 -8.92
N PRO A 153 3.16 -1.04 -8.42
CA PRO A 153 3.29 -2.16 -7.50
C PRO A 153 2.53 -1.87 -6.20
N THR A 154 1.99 -2.92 -5.56
CA THR A 154 1.35 -2.80 -4.24
C THR A 154 2.39 -2.53 -3.16
N SER A 155 3.57 -3.13 -3.30
CA SER A 155 4.68 -3.01 -2.36
C SER A 155 6.02 -2.95 -3.06
N ILE A 156 7.03 -2.47 -2.34
CA ILE A 156 8.43 -2.44 -2.76
C ILE A 156 9.31 -3.06 -1.67
N LEU A 157 10.35 -3.78 -2.07
CA LEU A 157 11.33 -4.41 -1.20
C LEU A 157 12.52 -3.47 -0.98
N VAL A 158 12.64 -2.93 0.22
CA VAL A 158 13.69 -1.99 0.60
C VAL A 158 14.76 -2.71 1.41
N TYR A 159 15.96 -2.85 0.86
CA TYR A 159 17.11 -3.32 1.62
C TYR A 159 17.58 -2.24 2.59
N ARG A 160 17.36 -2.48 3.89
CA ARG A 160 17.81 -1.65 4.99
C ARG A 160 19.26 -1.96 5.30
N VAL A 161 20.17 -1.24 4.65
CA VAL A 161 21.59 -1.64 4.54
C VAL A 161 22.24 -1.75 5.91
N GLN A 162 22.06 -0.75 6.77
CA GLN A 162 22.63 -0.75 8.12
C GLN A 162 21.92 -1.71 9.08
N LEU A 163 20.65 -2.01 8.83
CA LEU A 163 19.85 -2.90 9.68
C LEU A 163 19.95 -4.38 9.27
N GLY A 164 20.60 -4.68 8.14
CA GLY A 164 20.82 -6.05 7.67
C GLY A 164 19.54 -6.82 7.35
N ARG A 165 18.49 -6.14 6.87
CA ARG A 165 17.20 -6.78 6.55
C ARG A 165 16.53 -6.16 5.33
N VAL A 166 15.55 -6.86 4.75
CA VAL A 166 14.70 -6.33 3.68
C VAL A 166 13.30 -6.09 4.23
N ASP A 167 12.84 -4.85 4.14
CA ASP A 167 11.48 -4.45 4.51
C ASP A 167 10.58 -4.52 3.27
N ARG A 168 9.39 -5.11 3.37
CA ARG A 168 8.33 -4.96 2.35
C ARG A 168 7.46 -3.78 2.76
N VAL A 169 7.40 -2.74 1.93
CA VAL A 169 6.74 -1.47 2.25
C VAL A 169 5.63 -1.22 1.23
N ALA A 170 4.45 -0.77 1.68
CA ALA A 170 3.41 -0.30 0.77
C ALA A 170 3.97 0.81 -0.14
N PHE A 171 3.74 0.71 -1.45
CA PHE A 171 4.51 1.52 -2.39
C PHE A 171 4.28 3.03 -2.23
N LYS A 172 3.05 3.45 -1.87
CA LYS A 172 2.76 4.85 -1.57
C LYS A 172 3.51 5.35 -0.35
N THR A 173 3.48 4.58 0.73
CA THR A 173 4.19 4.87 1.98
C THR A 173 5.69 4.98 1.74
N TYR A 174 6.26 4.14 0.87
CA TYR A 174 7.66 4.27 0.46
C TYR A 174 7.95 5.64 -0.15
N VAL A 175 7.17 6.07 -1.15
CA VAL A 175 7.37 7.36 -1.83
C VAL A 175 7.23 8.54 -0.86
N GLU A 176 6.24 8.50 0.05
CA GLU A 176 6.01 9.53 1.09
C GLU A 176 7.18 9.65 2.08
N ASN A 177 7.87 8.54 2.36
CA ASN A 177 9.01 8.48 3.28
C ASN A 177 10.38 8.59 2.58
N VAL A 178 10.43 8.62 1.25
CA VAL A 178 11.65 8.93 0.49
C VAL A 178 11.71 10.42 0.16
N LEU A 179 10.61 11.01 -0.35
CA LEU A 179 10.60 12.37 -0.85
C LEU A 179 11.20 13.43 0.11
N PRO A 180 10.89 13.47 1.42
CA PRO A 180 11.46 14.47 2.32
C PRO A 180 12.97 14.28 2.61
N ASN A 181 13.54 13.13 2.23
CA ASN A 181 14.98 12.87 2.35
C ASN A 181 15.74 13.16 1.05
N GLU A 182 15.02 13.37 -0.06
CA GLU A 182 15.59 13.66 -1.38
C GLU A 182 15.34 15.10 -1.81
N TRP A 183 14.20 15.68 -1.42
CA TRP A 183 13.83 17.06 -1.66
C TRP A 183 13.70 17.81 -0.35
N ILE A 184 14.20 19.05 -0.32
CA ILE A 184 14.02 19.94 0.83
C ILE A 184 12.54 20.32 0.91
N SER A 185 11.88 19.96 2.00
CA SER A 185 10.43 20.05 2.18
C SER A 185 9.84 21.46 2.12
N SER A 186 10.67 22.49 2.23
CA SER A 186 10.30 23.92 2.11
C SER A 186 10.39 24.46 0.68
N TRP A 187 10.82 23.66 -0.29
CA TRP A 187 10.87 24.07 -1.69
C TRP A 187 9.47 24.24 -2.31
N PRO A 188 9.35 24.95 -3.43
CA PRO A 188 8.07 25.19 -4.08
C PRO A 188 7.29 23.91 -4.35
N ALA A 189 5.96 23.96 -4.20
CA ALA A 189 5.09 22.78 -4.33
C ALA A 189 5.23 22.05 -5.67
N GLU A 190 5.49 22.78 -6.76
CA GLU A 190 5.71 22.19 -8.09
C GLU A 190 7.05 21.45 -8.20
N SER A 191 8.08 21.91 -7.48
CA SER A 191 9.36 21.18 -7.37
C SER A 191 9.16 19.89 -6.56
N LEU A 192 8.42 19.95 -5.45
CA LEU A 192 8.07 18.76 -4.67
C LEU A 192 7.24 17.76 -5.49
N SER A 193 6.30 18.22 -6.33
CA SER A 193 5.53 17.35 -7.23
C SER A 193 6.37 16.73 -8.34
N ALA A 194 7.34 17.46 -8.89
CA ALA A 194 8.30 16.89 -9.83
C ALA A 194 9.16 15.82 -9.13
N GLY A 195 9.66 16.12 -7.93
CA GLY A 195 10.41 15.17 -7.09
C GLY A 195 9.59 13.92 -6.77
N ALA A 196 8.31 14.07 -6.39
CA ALA A 196 7.41 12.96 -6.12
C ALA A 196 7.26 12.02 -7.33
N MET A 197 7.15 12.58 -8.54
CA MET A 197 7.07 11.80 -9.78
C MET A 197 8.37 11.07 -10.10
N ALA A 198 9.52 11.71 -9.88
CA ALA A 198 10.82 11.07 -10.06
C ALA A 198 11.03 9.93 -9.06
N VAL A 199 10.79 10.18 -7.76
CA VAL A 199 10.90 9.16 -6.71
C VAL A 199 10.00 7.97 -6.99
N LYS A 200 8.73 8.23 -7.33
CA LYS A 200 7.79 7.17 -7.70
C LYS A 200 8.24 6.39 -8.94
N SER A 201 8.68 7.07 -10.00
CA SER A 201 9.09 6.38 -11.23
C SER A 201 10.35 5.53 -11.02
N TYR A 202 11.31 6.01 -10.22
CA TYR A 202 12.52 5.26 -9.89
C TYR A 202 12.22 4.00 -9.08
N GLY A 203 11.47 4.13 -7.98
CA GLY A 203 11.07 2.98 -7.17
C GLY A 203 10.21 1.98 -7.96
N TRP A 204 9.29 2.48 -8.79
CA TRP A 204 8.46 1.63 -9.67
C TRP A 204 9.32 0.90 -10.70
N TYR A 205 10.28 1.57 -11.34
CA TYR A 205 11.19 0.91 -12.29
C TYR A 205 11.91 -0.28 -11.65
N TRP A 206 12.50 -0.10 -10.46
CA TRP A 206 13.22 -1.18 -9.80
C TRP A 206 12.30 -2.30 -9.31
N ALA A 207 11.10 -1.96 -8.85
CA ALA A 207 10.08 -2.93 -8.47
C ALA A 207 9.68 -3.89 -9.63
N LEU A 208 9.88 -3.47 -10.89
CA LEU A 208 9.64 -4.27 -12.10
C LEU A 208 10.88 -5.05 -12.56
N HIS A 209 12.07 -4.45 -12.41
CA HIS A 209 13.27 -4.92 -13.10
C HIS A 209 14.33 -5.50 -12.16
N SER A 210 14.15 -5.40 -10.83
CA SER A 210 15.18 -5.84 -9.90
C SER A 210 15.38 -7.35 -9.95
N THR A 211 16.63 -7.75 -10.16
CA THR A 211 17.14 -9.11 -9.97
C THR A 211 18.09 -9.18 -8.78
N ARG A 212 18.17 -8.09 -8.00
CA ARG A 212 19.17 -7.88 -6.96
C ARG A 212 18.88 -8.73 -5.73
N LYS A 213 19.95 -9.26 -5.14
CA LYS A 213 19.92 -10.05 -3.91
C LYS A 213 20.97 -9.57 -2.92
N THR A 214 20.64 -9.63 -1.64
CA THR A 214 21.60 -9.47 -0.55
C THR A 214 22.60 -10.64 -0.56
N SER A 215 23.68 -10.54 0.22
CA SER A 215 24.66 -11.63 0.34
C SER A 215 24.07 -12.93 0.89
N TRP A 216 22.96 -12.87 1.61
CA TRP A 216 22.20 -14.04 2.12
C TRP A 216 21.04 -14.44 1.21
N GLY A 217 20.98 -13.91 -0.02
CA GLY A 217 20.03 -14.35 -1.05
C GLY A 217 18.63 -13.73 -1.00
N ALA A 218 18.38 -12.77 -0.10
CA ALA A 218 17.10 -12.07 -0.06
C ALA A 218 16.99 -11.07 -1.21
N CYS A 219 15.87 -11.10 -1.94
CA CYS A 219 15.58 -10.15 -3.01
C CYS A 219 15.34 -8.74 -2.45
N TYR A 220 15.75 -7.70 -3.18
CA TYR A 220 15.38 -6.33 -2.88
C TYR A 220 15.22 -5.51 -4.17
N ASP A 221 14.34 -4.52 -4.14
CA ASP A 221 14.13 -3.61 -5.26
C ASP A 221 15.07 -2.43 -5.18
N VAL A 222 15.25 -1.85 -3.99
CA VAL A 222 16.04 -0.63 -3.75
C VAL A 222 16.75 -0.72 -2.40
N ARG A 223 17.85 0.02 -2.23
CA ARG A 223 18.51 0.30 -0.95
C ARG A 223 17.94 1.56 -0.32
N ASP A 224 18.08 1.70 0.99
CA ASP A 224 17.63 2.86 1.78
C ASP A 224 18.68 3.98 1.93
N ASP A 225 19.74 3.95 1.12
CA ASP A 225 20.83 4.91 1.13
C ASP A 225 21.03 5.59 -0.23
N THR A 226 22.07 6.40 -0.35
CA THR A 226 22.39 7.17 -1.57
C THR A 226 22.75 6.30 -2.77
N GLY A 227 22.83 4.97 -2.62
CA GLY A 227 22.99 4.05 -3.73
C GLY A 227 21.74 3.90 -4.58
N ASP A 228 20.55 4.13 -4.00
CA ASP A 228 19.26 4.13 -4.71
C ASP A 228 18.44 5.36 -4.28
N GLN A 229 17.70 5.27 -3.18
CA GLN A 229 16.93 6.39 -2.62
C GLN A 229 16.91 6.33 -1.09
N VAL A 230 16.95 7.48 -0.43
CA VAL A 230 17.03 7.56 1.04
C VAL A 230 15.66 7.32 1.67
N TYR A 231 15.31 6.06 1.92
CA TYR A 231 14.09 5.68 2.62
C TYR A 231 14.27 5.71 4.15
N ARG A 232 13.46 6.53 4.83
CA ARG A 232 13.42 6.57 6.30
C ARG A 232 11.98 6.40 6.78
N PRO A 233 11.59 5.28 7.40
CA PRO A 233 10.25 5.12 7.96
C PRO A 233 9.90 6.27 8.90
N SER A 234 8.64 6.70 8.86
CA SER A 234 8.09 7.77 9.70
C SER A 234 8.73 9.15 9.48
N SER A 235 9.37 9.39 8.33
CA SER A 235 9.93 10.71 7.97
C SER A 235 9.00 11.54 7.08
N ALA A 236 7.82 11.03 6.73
CA ALA A 236 6.85 11.73 5.89
C ALA A 236 6.48 13.11 6.48
N LEU A 237 6.52 14.14 5.64
CA LEU A 237 6.13 15.51 5.99
C LEU A 237 4.89 15.92 5.19
N SER A 238 4.05 16.78 5.77
CA SER A 238 2.78 17.21 5.15
C SER A 238 2.96 17.81 3.76
N SER A 239 3.97 18.68 3.55
CA SER A 239 4.23 19.32 2.25
C SER A 239 4.65 18.31 1.18
N THR A 240 5.46 17.33 1.54
CA THR A 240 5.91 16.27 0.63
C THR A 240 4.81 15.25 0.36
N SER A 241 4.04 14.84 1.38
CA SER A 241 2.90 13.92 1.20
C SER A 241 1.83 14.54 0.30
N ALA A 242 1.54 15.83 0.44
CA ALA A 242 0.61 16.53 -0.46
C ALA A 242 1.08 16.52 -1.92
N ALA A 243 2.39 16.56 -2.17
CA ALA A 243 2.95 16.44 -3.51
C ALA A 243 2.85 15.01 -4.07
N VAL A 244 3.02 13.99 -3.21
CA VAL A 244 2.78 12.58 -3.57
C VAL A 244 1.32 12.37 -3.92
N ASP A 245 0.39 12.85 -3.08
CA ASP A 245 -1.05 12.74 -3.31
C ASP A 245 -1.48 13.37 -4.63
N ARG A 246 -1.06 14.62 -4.88
CA ARG A 246 -1.38 15.36 -6.12
C ARG A 246 -0.94 14.61 -7.37
N THR A 247 0.14 13.85 -7.28
CA THR A 247 0.74 13.18 -8.42
C THR A 247 0.44 11.68 -8.48
N TRP A 248 -0.25 11.11 -7.48
CA TRP A 248 -0.33 9.65 -7.30
C TRP A 248 -0.97 8.90 -8.48
N SER A 249 -2.04 9.45 -9.04
CA SER A 249 -2.71 8.91 -10.25
C SER A 249 -1.84 9.03 -11.50
N THR A 250 -1.02 10.08 -11.59
CA THR A 250 -0.22 10.37 -12.78
C THR A 250 0.91 9.35 -12.97
N ARG A 251 1.01 8.78 -14.16
CA ARG A 251 2.07 7.88 -14.60
C ARG A 251 2.99 8.62 -15.56
N MET A 252 4.31 8.45 -15.38
CA MET A 252 5.34 8.98 -16.28
C MET A 252 5.97 7.81 -17.04
N THR A 253 5.93 7.87 -18.37
CA THR A 253 6.44 6.79 -19.23
C THR A 253 7.29 7.34 -20.37
N ARG A 254 8.19 6.52 -20.92
CA ARG A 254 8.85 6.74 -22.20
C ARG A 254 8.61 5.50 -23.07
N SER A 255 8.06 5.70 -24.26
CA SER A 255 7.66 4.60 -25.16
C SER A 255 6.76 3.56 -24.47
N GLY A 256 5.88 4.01 -23.57
CA GLY A 256 4.96 3.16 -22.81
C GLY A 256 5.56 2.46 -21.58
N ASN A 257 6.89 2.56 -21.36
CA ASN A 257 7.56 1.93 -20.22
C ASN A 257 7.80 2.93 -19.09
N ILE A 258 7.77 2.44 -17.84
CA ILE A 258 8.18 3.24 -16.67
C ILE A 258 9.66 3.57 -16.78
N LEU A 259 9.97 4.84 -16.55
CA LEU A 259 11.34 5.35 -16.64
C LEU A 259 12.09 5.07 -15.34
N GLN A 260 13.35 4.63 -15.43
CA GLN A 260 14.32 4.78 -14.35
C GLN A 260 14.66 6.27 -14.20
N ALA A 261 13.82 7.02 -13.49
CA ALA A 261 13.93 8.46 -13.37
C ALA A 261 15.03 8.83 -12.37
N HIS A 262 16.28 8.89 -12.83
CA HIS A 262 17.37 9.37 -12.00
C HIS A 262 17.15 10.83 -11.59
N TYR A 263 17.84 11.23 -10.55
CA TYR A 263 17.94 12.62 -10.14
C TYR A 263 19.26 12.80 -9.41
N CYS A 264 19.71 14.05 -9.31
CA CYS A 264 20.89 14.40 -8.55
C CYS A 264 20.74 15.83 -7.99
N SER A 265 21.70 16.26 -7.17
CA SER A 265 21.62 17.57 -6.52
C SER A 265 21.55 18.74 -7.52
N THR A 266 22.58 18.92 -8.35
CA THR A 266 22.72 20.10 -9.23
C THR A 266 22.85 19.71 -10.70
N THR A 267 22.51 20.62 -11.61
CA THR A 267 22.65 20.38 -13.07
C THR A 267 24.06 19.90 -13.45
N THR A 268 25.10 20.48 -12.85
CA THR A 268 26.49 20.05 -13.07
C THR A 268 26.74 18.62 -12.59
N ALA A 269 26.22 18.25 -11.42
CA ALA A 269 26.36 16.88 -10.91
C ALA A 269 25.63 15.86 -11.80
N CYS A 270 24.57 16.28 -12.49
CA CYS A 270 23.79 15.40 -13.34
C CYS A 270 24.34 15.33 -14.78
N GLY A 271 25.11 16.33 -15.22
CA GLY A 271 25.67 16.39 -16.59
C GLY A 271 26.59 15.23 -16.97
N ALA A 272 27.06 14.43 -15.99
CA ALA A 272 27.80 13.20 -16.23
C ALA A 272 26.94 12.06 -16.82
N TRP A 273 25.61 12.17 -16.75
CA TRP A 273 24.66 11.16 -17.23
C TRP A 273 24.16 11.56 -18.62
N VAL A 274 24.69 10.94 -19.67
CA VAL A 274 24.44 11.36 -21.08
C VAL A 274 23.15 10.83 -21.69
N ASP A 275 22.38 10.02 -20.95
CA ASP A 275 21.18 9.32 -21.42
C ASP A 275 19.87 10.11 -21.22
N GLY A 276 19.94 11.32 -20.62
CA GLY A 276 18.79 12.23 -20.48
C GLY A 276 17.68 11.71 -19.56
N ASN A 277 18.05 10.89 -18.58
CA ASN A 277 17.13 10.26 -17.62
C ASN A 277 17.24 10.85 -16.22
N TRP A 278 17.59 12.12 -16.10
CA TRP A 278 17.88 12.72 -14.80
C TRP A 278 17.25 14.09 -14.63
N MET A 279 16.91 14.42 -13.38
CA MET A 279 16.48 15.76 -12.97
C MET A 279 17.42 16.34 -11.92
N SER A 280 17.77 17.62 -12.07
CA SER A 280 18.42 18.36 -10.98
C SER A 280 17.39 18.75 -9.93
N GLN A 281 17.66 18.40 -8.68
CA GLN A 281 16.87 18.83 -7.51
C GLN A 281 16.82 20.37 -7.45
N TYR A 282 17.97 21.04 -7.41
CA TYR A 282 18.04 22.51 -7.37
C TYR A 282 17.45 23.16 -8.62
N GLY A 283 17.68 22.59 -9.80
CA GLY A 283 17.10 23.13 -11.03
C GLY A 283 15.57 22.97 -11.08
N SER A 284 15.00 21.89 -10.52
CA SER A 284 13.54 21.76 -10.36
C SER A 284 12.96 22.85 -9.45
N ARG A 285 13.68 23.21 -8.37
CA ARG A 285 13.32 24.32 -7.48
C ARG A 285 13.35 25.64 -8.22
N ASP A 286 14.39 25.90 -9.00
CA ASP A 286 14.56 27.17 -9.71
C ASP A 286 13.52 27.36 -10.81
N LEU A 287 13.22 26.32 -11.57
CA LEU A 287 12.13 26.34 -12.56
C LEU A 287 10.77 26.57 -11.89
N ALA A 288 10.50 25.92 -10.77
CA ALA A 288 9.27 26.13 -10.00
C ALA A 288 9.18 27.55 -9.42
N ALA A 289 10.28 28.10 -8.91
CA ALA A 289 10.35 29.48 -8.44
C ALA A 289 10.16 30.49 -9.57
N GLY A 290 10.56 30.14 -10.80
CA GLY A 290 10.27 30.88 -12.03
C GLY A 290 8.85 30.68 -12.58
N GLY A 291 7.97 29.95 -11.87
CA GLY A 291 6.56 29.75 -12.24
C GLY A 291 6.27 28.51 -13.09
N SER A 292 7.24 27.62 -13.30
CA SER A 292 6.99 26.37 -14.03
C SER A 292 6.18 25.38 -13.19
N GLY A 293 5.11 24.83 -13.77
CA GLY A 293 4.40 23.69 -13.19
C GLY A 293 5.21 22.39 -13.27
N TYR A 294 4.92 21.41 -12.42
CA TYR A 294 5.69 20.16 -12.29
C TYR A 294 5.78 19.38 -13.61
N GLN A 295 4.74 19.43 -14.44
CA GLN A 295 4.73 18.75 -15.74
C GLN A 295 5.70 19.39 -16.73
N ALA A 296 5.87 20.72 -16.68
CA ALA A 296 6.86 21.42 -17.50
C ALA A 296 8.28 21.11 -17.00
N ILE A 297 8.48 21.07 -15.68
CA ILE A 297 9.76 20.68 -15.06
C ILE A 297 10.15 19.25 -15.48
N LEU A 298 9.23 18.29 -15.39
CA LEU A 298 9.49 16.91 -15.80
C LEU A 298 9.84 16.81 -17.29
N ARG A 299 9.12 17.52 -18.18
CA ARG A 299 9.42 17.53 -19.62
C ARG A 299 10.73 18.25 -19.97
N HIS A 300 11.17 19.19 -19.14
CA HIS A 300 12.47 19.84 -19.28
C HIS A 300 13.61 18.86 -19.04
N TYR A 301 13.48 18.00 -18.01
CA TYR A 301 14.56 17.10 -17.57
C TYR A 301 14.52 15.72 -18.23
N TYR A 302 13.34 15.14 -18.38
CA TYR A 302 13.17 13.81 -18.94
C TYR A 302 12.62 13.94 -20.37
N SER A 303 13.50 13.76 -21.35
CA SER A 303 13.12 13.89 -22.76
C SER A 303 12.15 12.77 -23.20
N GLY A 304 11.25 13.06 -24.13
CA GLY A 304 10.34 12.05 -24.72
C GLY A 304 9.37 11.38 -23.74
N ILE A 305 9.12 11.96 -22.56
CA ILE A 305 8.16 11.40 -21.62
C ILE A 305 6.72 11.71 -22.01
N VAL A 306 5.81 10.83 -21.60
CA VAL A 306 4.37 11.00 -21.61
C VAL A 306 3.86 10.92 -20.18
N LEU A 307 3.02 11.89 -19.79
CA LEU A 307 2.33 11.93 -18.51
C LEU A 307 0.85 11.58 -18.74
N THR A 308 0.36 10.53 -18.08
CA THR A 308 -1.05 10.08 -18.17
C THR A 308 -1.64 9.95 -16.78
N SER A 309 -2.81 10.53 -16.52
CA SER A 309 -3.56 10.36 -15.27
C SER A 309 -4.67 9.33 -15.40
#